data_AF-A0A3S1DKS5-F1
#
_entry.id   AF-A0A3S1DKS5-F1
#
_cell.length_a   1.000
_cell.length_b   1.000
_cell.length_c   1.000
_cell.angle_alpha   90.00
_cell.angle_beta   90.00
_cell.angle_gamma   90.00
#
_symmetry.space_group_name_H-M   'P 1'
#
loop_
_entity.id
_entity.type
_entity.pdbx_description
1 polymer ?
#
loop_
_entity_poly.entity_id
_entity_poly.type
_entity_poly.pdbx_seq_one_letter_code
_entity_poly.pdbx_strand_id
1 'polypeptide(L)'
;MHDPIGTDKEGNEITLIDILGTEADEVLDRVQLKMEKSKIYQNLDILDAREQEVIKGRFGREIAKELGISRSYVSRIEKRALMKLYHEFYKAKR
;
A
#
# COMPACT_ATOMS: atom_id res chain seq x y z
N MET A 1 -21.50 10.62 -16.98
CA MET A 1 -22.35 10.02 -18.03
C MET A 1 -22.23 8.52 -17.86
N HIS A 2 -23.22 7.89 -17.25
CA HIS A 2 -23.30 6.43 -17.09
C HIS A 2 -24.47 5.99 -17.97
N ASP A 3 -24.19 5.68 -19.24
CA ASP A 3 -25.23 5.26 -20.16
C ASP A 3 -25.53 3.76 -19.93
N PRO A 4 -26.77 3.39 -19.60
CA PRO A 4 -27.15 1.99 -19.41
C PRO A 4 -27.11 1.27 -20.77
N ILE A 5 -26.55 0.06 -20.78
CA ILE A 5 -26.39 -0.76 -22.00
C ILE A 5 -27.42 -1.88 -22.10
N GLY A 6 -28.18 -2.11 -21.03
CA GLY A 6 -29.24 -3.10 -20.99
C GLY A 6 -29.87 -3.22 -19.61
N THR A 7 -30.85 -4.12 -19.50
CA THR A 7 -31.52 -4.48 -18.25
C THR A 7 -31.37 -5.98 -18.00
N ASP A 8 -31.15 -6.38 -16.74
CA ASP A 8 -31.12 -7.79 -16.36
C ASP A 8 -32.54 -8.41 -16.35
N LYS A 9 -32.65 -9.71 -16.04
CA LYS A 9 -33.94 -10.43 -16.00
C LYS A 9 -34.86 -9.99 -14.85
N GLU A 10 -34.35 -9.19 -13.93
CA GLU A 10 -35.07 -8.65 -12.76
C GLU A 10 -35.40 -7.15 -12.94
N GLY A 11 -34.97 -6.54 -14.05
CA GLY A 11 -35.25 -5.15 -14.42
C GLY A 11 -34.23 -4.13 -13.91
N ASN A 12 -33.09 -4.55 -13.38
CA ASN A 12 -32.04 -3.63 -12.96
C ASN A 12 -31.23 -3.15 -14.18
N GLU A 13 -30.89 -1.85 -14.19
CA GLU A 13 -30.07 -1.25 -15.24
C GLU A 13 -28.63 -1.73 -15.14
N ILE A 14 -28.10 -2.35 -16.20
CA ILE A 14 -26.71 -2.78 -16.30
C ILE A 14 -25.92 -1.66 -16.97
N THR A 15 -24.85 -1.19 -16.32
CA THR A 15 -23.95 -0.20 -16.91
C THR A 15 -22.73 -0.88 -17.53
N LEU A 16 -22.10 -0.23 -18.51
CA LEU A 16 -20.88 -0.73 -19.17
C LEU A 16 -19.72 -0.96 -18.18
N ILE A 17 -19.69 -0.20 -17.07
CA ILE A 17 -18.71 -0.37 -15.98
C ILE A 17 -18.87 -1.71 -15.27
N ASP A 18 -20.10 -2.21 -15.10
CA ASP A 18 -20.38 -3.45 -14.39
C ASP A 18 -19.94 -4.70 -15.18
N ILE A 19 -19.83 -4.57 -16.51
CA ILE A 19 -19.33 -5.63 -17.40
C ILE A 19 -17.80 -5.53 -17.61
N LEU A 20 -17.24 -4.31 -17.59
CA LEU A 20 -15.81 -4.07 -17.83
C LEU A 20 -14.95 -4.20 -16.57
N GLY A 21 -15.49 -3.94 -15.38
CA GLY A 21 -14.80 -4.16 -14.11
C GLY A 21 -14.87 -5.65 -13.71
N THR A 22 -13.98 -6.47 -14.27
CA THR A 22 -13.93 -7.91 -13.94
C THR A 22 -12.97 -8.20 -12.79
N GLU A 23 -13.28 -9.25 -12.01
CA GLU A 23 -12.43 -9.79 -10.92
C GLU A 23 -10.95 -10.01 -11.33
N ALA A 24 -10.68 -10.17 -12.63
CA ALA A 24 -9.33 -10.34 -13.17
C ALA A 24 -8.44 -9.11 -12.96
N ASP A 25 -8.97 -7.89 -13.11
CA ASP A 25 -8.22 -6.65 -12.83
C ASP A 25 -7.91 -6.55 -11.34
N GLU A 26 -8.89 -6.90 -10.48
CA GLU A 26 -8.65 -6.99 -9.04
C GLU A 26 -7.62 -8.07 -8.67
N VAL A 27 -7.62 -9.22 -9.36
CA VAL A 27 -6.67 -10.32 -9.09
C VAL A 27 -5.26 -9.90 -9.51
N LEU A 28 -5.10 -9.26 -10.67
CA LEU A 28 -3.82 -8.72 -11.12
C LEU A 28 -3.29 -7.66 -10.15
N ASP A 29 -4.13 -6.71 -9.75
CA ASP A 29 -3.76 -5.68 -8.78
C ASP A 29 -3.39 -6.28 -7.41
N ARG A 30 -4.12 -7.32 -6.95
CA ARG A 30 -3.80 -8.03 -5.70
C ARG A 30 -2.46 -8.78 -5.79
N VAL A 31 -2.17 -9.42 -6.93
CA VAL A 31 -0.90 -10.13 -7.15
C VAL A 31 0.26 -9.14 -7.21
N GLN A 32 0.09 -8.05 -7.97
CA GLN A 32 1.04 -6.94 -8.06
C GLN A 32 1.33 -6.37 -6.65
N LEU A 33 0.30 -6.04 -5.88
CA LEU A 33 0.40 -5.53 -4.52
C LEU A 33 1.12 -6.52 -3.59
N LYS A 34 0.87 -7.82 -3.72
CA LYS A 34 1.55 -8.86 -2.94
C LYS A 34 3.04 -8.93 -3.27
N MET A 35 3.40 -8.83 -4.55
CA MET A 35 4.79 -8.80 -5.00
C MET A 35 5.52 -7.54 -4.52
N GLU A 36 4.89 -6.38 -4.62
CA GLU A 36 5.44 -5.11 -4.13
C GLU A 36 5.63 -5.11 -2.61
N LYS A 37 4.63 -5.60 -1.85
CA LYS A 37 4.77 -5.82 -0.40
C LYS A 37 5.93 -6.75 -0.08
N SER A 38 6.04 -7.88 -0.77
CA SER A 38 7.14 -8.83 -0.56
C SER A 38 8.51 -8.17 -0.78
N LYS A 39 8.64 -7.34 -1.82
CA LYS A 39 9.87 -6.58 -2.06
C LYS A 39 10.15 -5.58 -0.95
N ILE A 40 9.15 -4.87 -0.44
CA ILE A 40 9.32 -3.95 0.69
C ILE A 40 9.79 -4.73 1.93
N TYR A 41 9.17 -5.87 2.25
CA TYR A 41 9.56 -6.71 3.39
C TYR A 41 10.99 -7.26 3.26
N GLN A 42 11.40 -7.65 2.05
CA GLN A 42 12.76 -8.12 1.78
C GLN A 42 13.83 -7.05 1.98
N ASN A 43 13.48 -5.78 1.81
CA ASN A 43 14.39 -4.64 1.98
C ASN A 43 14.24 -3.95 3.34
N LEU A 44 13.53 -4.54 4.32
CA LEU A 44 13.44 -3.95 5.67
C LEU A 44 14.76 -4.02 6.44
N ASP A 45 15.65 -4.93 6.05
CA ASP A 45 16.99 -5.10 6.62
C ASP A 45 17.90 -3.88 6.40
N ILE A 46 17.63 -3.05 5.38
CA ILE A 46 18.35 -1.79 5.16
C ILE A 46 18.04 -0.72 6.21
N LEU A 47 16.92 -0.89 6.93
CA LEU A 47 16.51 -0.01 8.00
C LEU A 47 17.20 -0.41 9.30
N ASP A 48 17.65 0.60 10.05
CA ASP A 48 18.19 0.35 11.39
C ASP A 48 17.07 -0.11 12.35
N ALA A 49 17.46 -0.62 13.53
CA ALA A 49 16.50 -1.16 14.49
C ALA A 49 15.42 -0.15 14.90
N ARG A 50 15.76 1.14 14.99
CA ARG A 50 14.83 2.20 15.39
C ARG A 50 13.89 2.58 14.27
N GLU A 51 14.37 2.62 13.04
CA GLU A 51 13.56 2.80 11.83
C GLU A 51 12.59 1.63 11.64
N GLN A 52 13.04 0.39 11.83
CA GLN A 52 12.18 -0.79 11.75
C GLN A 52 11.09 -0.79 12.83
N GLU A 53 11.44 -0.47 14.07
CA GLU A 53 10.50 -0.33 15.17
C GLU A 53 9.42 0.71 14.83
N VAL A 54 9.85 1.87 14.30
CA VAL A 54 8.93 2.94 13.91
C VAL A 54 8.01 2.54 12.76
N ILE A 55 8.55 1.91 11.70
CA ILE A 55 7.78 1.51 10.52
C ILE A 55 6.83 0.35 10.83
N LYS A 56 7.25 -0.63 11.63
CA LYS A 56 6.41 -1.78 12.04
C LYS A 56 5.26 -1.31 12.96
N GLY A 57 5.55 -0.44 13.93
CA GLY A 57 4.56 0.04 14.88
C GLY A 57 3.55 1.03 14.29
N ARG A 58 3.86 1.70 13.16
CA ARG A 58 2.94 2.63 12.48
C ARG A 58 1.63 1.96 12.05
N PHE A 59 1.66 0.66 11.74
CA PHE A 59 0.47 -0.12 11.39
C PHE A 59 -0.35 -0.55 12.62
N GLY A 60 0.13 -0.30 13.85
CA GLY A 60 -0.41 -0.83 15.10
C GLY A 60 -1.26 0.13 15.96
N ARG A 61 -0.81 1.37 16.21
CA ARG A 61 -1.50 2.48 16.94
C ARG A 61 -0.47 3.62 17.20
N GLU A 62 -0.82 4.65 17.97
CA GLU A 62 -0.03 5.89 18.21
C GLU A 62 1.40 5.67 18.76
N ILE A 63 2.32 5.33 17.87
CA ILE A 63 3.71 4.98 18.17
C ILE A 63 4.52 6.05 18.92
N ALA A 64 4.18 7.33 18.78
CA ALA A 64 4.83 8.40 19.52
C ALA A 64 4.68 8.24 21.04
N LYS A 65 3.50 7.78 21.49
CA LYS A 65 3.23 7.53 22.91
C LYS A 65 3.95 6.28 23.40
N GLU A 66 3.93 5.22 22.61
CA GLU A 66 4.57 3.94 22.93
C GLU A 66 6.10 4.09 23.05
N LEU A 67 6.70 4.86 22.16
CA LEU A 67 8.15 5.10 22.15
C LEU A 67 8.59 6.25 23.07
N GLY A 68 7.65 6.93 23.75
CA GLY A 68 7.94 8.06 24.63
C GLY A 68 8.62 9.25 23.95
N ILE A 69 8.42 9.43 22.64
CA ILE A 69 9.06 10.48 21.84
C ILE A 69 8.04 11.38 21.13
N SER A 70 8.45 12.60 20.80
CA SER A 70 7.55 13.53 20.11
C SER A 70 7.12 13.01 18.73
N ARG A 71 5.88 13.34 18.33
CA ARG A 71 5.37 13.03 16.98
C ARG A 71 6.29 13.56 15.88
N SER A 72 6.89 14.75 16.07
CA SER A 72 7.86 15.31 15.13
C SER A 72 9.15 14.47 15.04
N TYR A 73 9.55 13.81 16.13
CA TYR A 73 10.70 12.91 16.08
C TYR A 73 10.38 11.60 15.34
N VAL A 74 9.21 11.02 15.60
CA VAL A 74 8.69 9.88 14.82
C VAL A 74 8.67 10.21 13.33
N SER A 75 8.11 11.36 12.94
CA SER A 75 8.04 11.79 11.54
C SER A 75 9.42 11.88 10.87
N ARG A 76 10.44 12.34 11.58
CA ARG A 76 11.81 12.39 11.07
C ARG A 76 12.38 10.99 10.80
N ILE A 77 12.11 10.03 11.70
CA ILE A 77 12.54 8.64 11.55
C ILE A 77 11.82 7.99 10.36
N GLU A 78 10.50 8.18 10.26
CA GLU A 78 9.70 7.67 9.15
C GLU A 78 10.19 8.20 7.80
N LYS A 79 10.43 9.51 7.70
CA LYS A 79 10.91 10.13 6.46
C LYS A 79 12.24 9.51 6.00
N ARG A 80 13.15 9.25 6.95
CA ARG A 80 14.45 8.63 6.66
C ARG A 80 14.29 7.18 6.18
N ALA A 81 13.47 6.39 6.88
CA ALA A 81 13.20 5.00 6.54
C ALA A 81 12.54 4.87 5.15
N LEU A 82 11.54 5.70 4.85
CA LEU A 82 10.87 5.71 3.55
C LEU A 82 11.82 6.10 2.42
N MET A 83 12.75 7.05 2.65
CA MET A 83 13.74 7.41 1.64
C MET A 83 14.72 6.28 1.33
N LYS A 84 15.15 5.51 2.35
CA LYS A 84 16.00 4.32 2.16
C LYS A 84 15.26 3.24 1.36
N LEU A 85 14.03 2.92 1.76
CA LEU A 85 13.19 1.94 1.06
C LEU A 85 12.92 2.35 -0.38
N TYR A 86 12.61 3.63 -0.61
CA TYR A 86 12.42 4.17 -1.94
C TYR A 86 13.68 4.01 -2.80
N HIS A 87 14.86 4.36 -2.27
CA HIS A 87 16.10 4.24 -3.02
C HIS A 87 16.39 2.79 -3.45
N GLU A 88 16.22 1.84 -2.55
CA GLU A 88 16.47 0.41 -2.86
C GLU A 88 15.40 -0.18 -3.79
N PHE A 89 14.14 0.20 -3.62
CA PHE A 89 13.06 -0.24 -4.50
C PHE A 89 13.27 0.21 -5.96
N TYR A 90 13.78 1.43 -6.18
CA TYR A 90 14.05 1.95 -7.51
C TYR A 90 15.43 1.56 -8.07
N LYS A 91 16.40 1.20 -7.22
CA LYS A 91 17.64 0.54 -7.66
C LYS A 91 17.35 -0.82 -8.28
N ALA A 92 16.46 -1.61 -7.68
CA ALA A 92 16.11 -2.94 -8.17
C ALA A 92 15.31 -2.95 -9.49
N LYS A 93 14.92 -1.78 -10.01
CA LYS A 93 14.18 -1.62 -11.28
C LYS A 93 15.09 -1.28 -12.47
N ARG A 94 16.40 -1.12 -12.24
CA ARG A 94 17.42 -0.90 -13.27
C ARG A 94 18.12 -2.20 -13.65
#